data_AF-A0A509EIC9-F1
#
_entry.id   AF-A0A509EIC9-F1
#
_cell.length_a   1.000
_cell.length_b   1.000
_cell.length_c   1.000
_cell.angle_alpha   90.00
_cell.angle_beta   90.00
_cell.angle_gamma   90.00
#
_symmetry.space_group_name_H-M   'P 1'
#
loop_
_entity.id
_entity.type
_entity.pdbx_description
1 polymer ?
#
loop_
_entity_poly.entity_id
_entity_poly.type
_entity_poly.pdbx_seq_one_letter_code
_entity_poly.pdbx_strand_id
1 'polypeptide(L)' 'MLTEANRPMHAGEILEHLAARGFAVPGQDPVAALNTRLWKRSGPGGPLRRLGDAVYDRADGPGSAPSFGLPDLR' A
#
# COMPACT_ATOMS: atom_id res chain seq x y z
N MET A 1 -9.38 2.14 -4.30
CA MET A 1 -9.51 1.59 -2.94
C MET A 1 -8.66 2.36 -1.92
N LEU A 2 -7.32 2.22 -1.84
CA LEU A 2 -6.53 3.02 -0.87
C LEU A 2 -6.70 4.54 -1.08
N THR A 3 -6.74 4.97 -2.34
CA THR A 3 -7.08 6.35 -2.73
C THR A 3 -8.48 6.78 -2.27
N GLU A 4 -9.46 5.86 -2.31
CA GLU A 4 -10.86 6.15 -1.93
C GLU A 4 -11.02 6.19 -0.41
N ALA A 5 -10.34 5.29 0.31
CA ALA A 5 -10.39 5.20 1.76
C ALA A 5 -9.66 6.36 2.45
N ASN A 6 -8.70 6.99 1.76
CA ASN A 6 -7.91 8.14 2.24
C ASN A 6 -7.30 7.94 3.65
N ARG A 7 -6.92 6.70 3.96
CA ARG A 7 -6.21 6.32 5.18
C ARG A 7 -5.39 5.05 4.96
N PRO A 8 -4.44 4.73 5.84
CA PRO A 8 -3.80 3.43 5.86
C PRO A 8 -4.78 2.29 6.10
N MET A 9 -4.49 1.13 5.50
CA MET A 9 -5.32 -0.07 5.60
C MET A 9 -4.45 -1.31 5.78
N HIS A 10 -4.95 -2.26 6.57
CA HIS A 10 -4.31 -3.56 6.74
C HIS A 10 -4.54 -4.45 5.51
N ALA A 11 -3.62 -5.37 5.19
CA ALA A 11 -3.74 -6.27 4.04
C ALA A 11 -5.02 -7.10 4.05
N GLY A 12 -5.49 -7.52 5.23
CA GLY A 12 -6.77 -8.23 5.38
C GLY A 12 -7.97 -7.36 4.98
N GLU A 13 -7.97 -6.09 5.37
CA GLU A 13 -9.01 -5.14 4.96
C GLU A 13 -8.96 -4.88 3.45
N ILE A 14 -7.76 -4.75 2.88
CA ILE A 14 -7.55 -4.66 1.43
C ILE A 14 -8.12 -5.88 0.70
N LEU A 15 -7.93 -7.08 1.26
CA LEU A 15 -8.48 -8.31 0.70
C LEU A 15 -10.01 -8.33 0.72
N GLU A 16 -10.65 -7.90 1.82
CA GLU A 16 -12.11 -7.84 1.92
C GLU A 16 -12.72 -6.93 0.85
N HIS A 17 -12.13 -5.75 0.64
CA HIS A 17 -12.58 -4.83 -0.40
C HIS A 17 -12.34 -5.35 -1.82
N LEU A 18 -11.27 -6.13 -2.05
CA LEU A 18 -11.03 -6.81 -3.33
C LEU A 18 -12.05 -7.93 -3.56
N ALA A 19 -12.34 -8.73 -2.53
CA ALA A 19 -13.34 -9.80 -2.57
C ALA A 19 -14.75 -9.25 -2.85
N ALA A 20 -15.12 -8.14 -2.21
CA ALA A 20 -16.38 -7.45 -2.49
C ALA A 20 -16.52 -6.95 -3.94
N ARG A 21 -15.40 -6.80 -4.66
CA ARG A 21 -15.34 -6.44 -6.09
C ARG A 21 -15.19 -7.65 -7.01
N GLY A 22 -15.26 -8.87 -6.48
CA GLY A 22 -15.14 -10.12 -7.24
C GLY A 22 -13.72 -10.58 -7.52
N PHE A 23 -12.70 -9.97 -6.89
CA PHE A 23 -11.31 -10.41 -7.01
C PHE A 23 -10.94 -11.41 -5.93
N ALA A 24 -10.18 -12.44 -6.29
CA ALA A 24 -9.61 -13.39 -5.35
C ALA A 24 -8.08 -13.29 -5.35
N VAL A 25 -7.48 -13.49 -4.18
CA VAL A 25 -6.02 -13.62 -4.05
C VAL A 25 -5.69 -15.10 -3.86
N PRO A 26 -4.99 -15.74 -4.81
CA PRO A 26 -4.68 -17.17 -4.72
C PRO A 26 -3.60 -17.42 -3.66
N GLY A 27 -3.74 -18.55 -2.96
CA GLY A 27 -2.83 -19.03 -1.92
C GLY A 27 -3.58 -19.71 -0.78
N GLN A 28 -2.86 -20.48 0.05
CA GLN A 28 -3.42 -21.09 1.26
C GLN A 28 -3.81 -20.03 2.31
N ASP A 29 -3.00 -18.97 2.41
CA ASP A 29 -3.31 -17.77 3.17
C ASP A 29 -3.36 -16.56 2.22
N PRO A 30 -4.56 -16.17 1.78
CA PRO A 30 -4.76 -15.03 0.88
C PRO A 30 -4.25 -13.70 1.44
N VAL A 31 -4.30 -13.50 2.77
CA VAL A 31 -3.82 -12.27 3.42
C VAL A 31 -2.30 -12.22 3.37
N ALA A 32 -1.61 -13.30 3.75
CA ALA A 32 -0.15 -13.37 3.66
C ALA A 32 0.34 -13.25 2.21
N ALA A 33 -0.37 -13.89 1.27
CA ALA A 33 -0.07 -13.81 -0.16
C ALA A 33 -0.27 -12.39 -0.70
N LEU A 34 -1.31 -11.67 -0.27
CA LEU A 34 -1.52 -10.27 -0.61
C LEU A 34 -0.45 -9.38 0.03
N ASN A 35 -0.19 -9.55 1.32
CA ASN A 35 0.83 -8.82 2.08
C ASN A 35 2.20 -8.91 1.37
N THR A 36 2.61 -10.10 0.94
CA THR A 36 3.87 -10.29 0.21
C THR A 36 3.92 -9.48 -1.09
N ARG A 37 2.82 -9.41 -1.85
CA ARG A 37 2.75 -8.63 -3.09
C ARG A 37 2.77 -7.13 -2.81
N LEU A 38 2.06 -6.67 -1.78
CA LEU A 38 2.04 -5.27 -1.37
C LEU A 38 3.41 -4.82 -0.85
N TRP A 39 4.07 -5.65 -0.04
CA TRP A 39 5.43 -5.40 0.45
C TRP A 39 6.42 -5.21 -0.70
N LYS A 40 6.43 -6.12 -1.69
CA LYS A 40 7.28 -5.99 -2.89
C LYS A 40 7.03 -4.70 -3.67
N ARG A 41 5.79 -4.19 -3.68
CA ARG A 41 5.42 -2.93 -4.34
C ARG A 41 5.67 -1.68 -3.47
N SER A 42 6.04 -1.85 -2.21
CA SER A 42 6.31 -0.75 -1.28
C SER A 42 7.79 -0.32 -1.25
N GLY A 43 8.57 -0.74 -2.25
CA GLY A 43 9.97 -0.34 -2.38
C GLY A 43 10.16 1.13 -2.80
N PRO A 44 11.40 1.62 -2.88
CA PRO A 44 11.72 2.98 -3.30
C PRO A 44 11.06 3.35 -4.64
N GLY A 45 10.38 4.51 -4.70
CA GLY A 45 9.64 4.94 -5.89
C GLY A 45 8.37 4.13 -6.19
N GLY A 46 8.03 3.16 -5.33
CA GLY A 46 6.83 2.35 -5.45
C GLY A 46 5.56 3.14 -5.11
N PRO A 47 4.39 2.69 -5.59
CA PRO A 47 3.12 3.41 -5.40
C PRO A 47 2.55 3.26 -3.97
N LEU A 48 3.18 2.45 -3.13
CA LEU A 48 2.74 2.16 -1.78
C LEU A 48 3.83 2.49 -0.77
N ARG A 49 3.42 2.87 0.43
CA ARG A 49 4.26 2.95 1.60
C ARG A 49 3.80 1.89 2.60
N ARG A 50 4.76 1.18 3.19
CA ARG A 50 4.51 0.28 4.31
C ARG A 50 4.68 1.05 5.62
N LEU A 51 3.68 1.01 6.48
CA LEU A 51 3.66 1.74 7.76
C LEU A 51 3.85 0.84 8.98
N GLY A 52 3.72 -0.47 8.82
CA GLY A 52 3.82 -1.42 9.93
C GLY A 52 3.57 -2.84 9.48
N ASP A 53 3.14 -3.69 10.42
CA ASP A 53 2.83 -5.07 10.11
C ASP A 53 1.59 -5.16 9.22
N ALA A 54 1.82 -5.53 7.95
CA ALA A 54 0.82 -5.60 6.89
C ALA A 54 -0.08 -4.34 6.73
N VAL A 55 0.34 -3.17 7.20
CA VAL A 55 -0.36 -1.89 7.01
C VAL A 55 0.27 -1.10 5.87
N TYR A 56 -0.56 -0.71 4.92
CA TYR A 56 -0.18 -0.03 3.70
C TYR A 56 -0.95 1.27 3.52
N ASP A 57 -0.25 2.25 2.99
CA ASP A 57 -0.80 3.53 2.57
C ASP A 57 -0.33 3.84 1.14
N ARG A 58 -0.96 4.81 0.49
CA ARG A 58 -0.49 5.33 -0.80
C ARG A 58 0.79 6.15 -0.60
N ALA A 59 1.70 6.07 -1.57
CA ALA A 59 3.01 6.75 -1.50
C ALA A 59 2.92 8.29 -1.51
N ASP A 60 1.76 8.86 -1.80
CA ASP A 60 1.43 10.29 -1.82
C ASP A 60 0.29 10.63 -0.81
N GLY A 61 0.10 9.78 0.20
CA GLY A 61 -1.00 9.88 1.16
C GLY A 61 -0.70 10.85 2.31
N PRO A 62 -1.69 11.17 3.16
CA PRO A 62 -1.46 12.01 4.34
C PRO A 62 -0.37 11.38 5.22
N GLY A 63 0.79 12.03 5.30
CA GLY A 63 2.01 11.49 5.94
C GLY A 63 3.18 11.24 4.98
N SER A 64 2.99 11.37 3.66
CA SER A 64 4.12 11.55 2.74
C SER A 64 4.75 12.89 3.01
N ALA A 65 5.96 12.86 3.60
CA ALA A 65 6.81 14.03 3.60
C ALA A 65 6.86 14.54 2.14
N PRO A 66 6.56 15.83 1.89
CA PRO A 66 6.76 16.37 0.56
C PRO A 66 8.20 16.07 0.16
N SER A 67 8.38 15.50 -1.03
CA SER A 67 9.69 15.51 -1.67
C SER A 67 10.02 16.96 -1.98
N PHE A 68 10.52 17.69 -0.98
CA PHE A 68 11.24 18.92 -1.22
C PHE A 68 12.48 18.48 -2.01
N GLY A 69 12.40 18.59 -3.33
CA GLY A 69 13.58 18.48 -4.17
C GLY A 69 14.61 19.43 -3.59
N LEU A 70 15.76 18.90 -3.18
CA LEU A 70 16.89 19.78 -2.87
C LEU A 70 17.09 20.67 -4.11
N PRO A 71 17.11 22.01 -3.97
CA PRO A 71 17.49 22.84 -5.09
C PRO A 71 18.91 22.45 -5.51
N ASP A 72 19.07 22.19 -6.79
CA ASP A 72 20.34 21.93 -7.44
C ASP A 72 21.23 23.17 -7.19
N LEU A 73 22.16 23.06 -6.24
CA LEU A 73 23.10 24.13 -5.93
C LEU A 73 24.17 24.14 -7.03
N ARG A 74 23.88 24.86 -8.11
CA ARG A 74 24.88 25.34 -9.07
C ARG A 74 25.53 26.62 -8.59
#